data_AF-A0A5Q0LRU9-F1
#
_entry.id   AF-A0A5Q0LRU9-F1
#
_cell.length_a   1.000
_cell.length_b   1.000
_cell.length_c   1.000
_cell.angle_alpha   90.00
_cell.angle_beta   90.00
_cell.angle_gamma   90.00
#
_symmetry.space_group_name_H-M   'P 1'
#
loop_
_entity.id
_entity.type
_entity.pdbx_description
1 polymer ?
#
loop_
_entity_poly.entity_id
_entity_poly.type
_entity_poly.pdbx_seq_one_letter_code
_entity_poly.pdbx_strand_id
1 'polypeptide(L)'
;MVRIERSADLKPVHRRQAAVLALWRWRAPVLAFELDAEWGIDPAVLESLFQVAASPSGEQSDRAYRRAIADLCTAPLFMSEVDPDTVQLFQLETISSLLTFGELLDNPGTDLTDRVIEGSAGLANYLDDLVDGSFYPHPSEEAHREYLANLAGRAGERYFASRNFAAESAGHRALRALPDTAGLLDSTAGRELLALCEDFGEELVTTMQWLRATGH
;
A
#
# COMPACT_ATOMS: atom_id res chain seq x y z
N MET A 1 -1.51 -18.02 -16.21
CA MET A 1 -0.51 -16.95 -16.08
C MET A 1 -1.26 -15.62 -16.20
N VAL A 2 -1.61 -15.02 -15.06
CA VAL A 2 -2.31 -13.72 -15.04
C VAL A 2 -1.35 -12.69 -15.62
N ARG A 3 -1.79 -11.95 -16.63
CA ARG A 3 -1.03 -10.85 -17.21
C ARG A 3 -0.96 -9.78 -16.13
N ILE A 4 0.17 -9.66 -15.44
CA ILE A 4 0.46 -8.52 -14.57
C ILE A 4 0.28 -7.29 -15.48
N GLU A 5 -0.73 -6.49 -15.19
CA GLU A 5 -0.97 -5.26 -15.91
C GLU A 5 0.16 -4.30 -15.59
N ARG A 6 1.18 -4.25 -16.44
CA ARG A 6 2.40 -3.49 -16.17
C ARG A 6 2.07 -2.00 -16.10
N SER A 7 2.60 -1.30 -15.09
CA SER A 7 2.47 0.16 -15.01
C SER A 7 3.11 0.87 -16.22
N ALA A 8 4.01 0.19 -16.93
CA ALA A 8 4.55 0.60 -18.21
C ALA A 8 3.47 0.98 -19.25
N ASP A 9 2.30 0.33 -19.20
CA ASP A 9 1.18 0.61 -20.10
C ASP A 9 0.37 1.86 -19.68
N LEU A 10 0.64 2.41 -18.48
CA LEU A 10 0.05 3.65 -18.00
C LEU A 10 0.89 4.87 -18.40
N LYS A 11 0.24 6.02 -18.53
CA LYS A 11 0.90 7.32 -18.75
C LYS A 11 1.62 7.79 -17.47
N PRO A 12 2.66 8.62 -17.54
CA PRO A 12 3.44 9.03 -16.36
C PRO A 12 2.61 9.60 -15.20
N VAL A 13 1.64 10.47 -15.48
CA VAL A 13 0.75 11.03 -14.45
C VAL A 13 -0.14 9.94 -13.81
N HIS A 14 -0.58 8.96 -14.60
CA HIS A 14 -1.37 7.83 -14.12
C HIS A 14 -0.52 6.83 -13.34
N ARG A 15 0.77 6.69 -13.65
CA ARG A 15 1.73 5.87 -12.88
C ARG A 15 1.87 6.38 -11.45
N ARG A 16 2.02 7.70 -11.27
CA ARG A 16 2.02 8.32 -9.94
C ARG A 16 0.73 7.97 -9.17
N GLN A 17 -0.43 8.12 -9.81
CA GLN A 17 -1.72 7.83 -9.16
C GLN A 17 -1.89 6.34 -8.84
N ALA A 18 -1.38 5.44 -9.68
CA ALA A 18 -1.35 4.01 -9.39
C ALA A 18 -0.48 3.69 -8.16
N ALA A 19 0.71 4.30 -8.06
CA ALA A 19 1.58 4.17 -6.90
C ALA A 19 0.92 4.70 -5.62
N VAL A 20 0.20 5.82 -5.68
CA VAL A 20 -0.58 6.34 -4.55
C VAL A 20 -1.63 5.31 -4.10
N LEU A 21 -2.41 4.74 -5.02
CA LEU A 21 -3.41 3.72 -4.67
C LEU A 21 -2.77 2.46 -4.10
N ALA A 22 -1.55 2.10 -4.52
CA ALA A 22 -0.81 0.97 -3.96
C ALA A 22 -0.34 1.24 -2.52
N LEU A 23 0.11 2.47 -2.23
CA LEU A 23 0.48 2.92 -0.88
C LEU A 23 -0.73 3.03 0.04
N TRP A 24 -1.83 3.61 -0.45
CA TRP A 24 -2.98 3.96 0.39
C TRP A 24 -3.60 2.76 1.12
N ARG A 25 -3.53 1.56 0.51
CA ARG A 25 -3.96 0.30 1.14
C ARG A 25 -3.26 0.01 2.47
N TRP A 26 -2.05 0.53 2.65
CA TRP A 26 -1.22 0.31 3.83
C TRP A 26 -1.29 1.46 4.85
N ARG A 27 -2.04 2.54 4.55
CA ARG A 27 -2.22 3.67 5.47
C ARG A 27 -2.79 3.22 6.81
N ALA A 28 -3.93 2.52 6.80
CA ALA A 28 -4.57 2.03 8.02
C ALA A 28 -3.66 1.04 8.80
N PRO A 29 -3.07 0.00 8.17
CA PRO A 29 -2.09 -0.87 8.82
C PRO A 29 -0.95 -0.14 9.51
N VAL A 30 -0.32 0.84 8.86
CA VAL A 30 0.80 1.57 9.47
C VAL A 30 0.40 2.37 10.70
N LEU A 31 -0.78 3.00 10.66
CA LEU A 31 -1.24 3.93 11.69
C LEU A 31 -2.04 3.26 12.82
N ALA A 32 -2.53 2.03 12.62
CA ALA A 32 -3.33 1.32 13.62
C ALA A 32 -2.49 0.72 14.77
N PHE A 33 -1.19 0.56 14.56
CA PHE A 33 -0.27 0.03 15.56
C PHE A 33 0.70 1.11 16.03
N GLU A 34 1.07 1.03 17.31
CA GLU A 34 2.11 1.89 17.87
C GLU A 34 3.43 1.64 17.13
N LEU A 35 4.08 2.71 16.66
CA LEU A 35 5.43 2.66 16.13
C LEU A 35 6.42 2.47 17.28
N ASP A 36 7.53 1.79 17.02
CA ASP A 36 8.58 1.67 18.03
C ASP A 36 9.08 3.06 18.45
N ALA A 37 9.09 3.34 19.76
CA ALA A 37 9.50 4.62 20.30
C ALA A 37 10.98 4.94 19.96
N GLU A 38 11.83 3.92 19.82
CA GLU A 38 13.24 4.07 19.47
C GLU A 38 13.42 4.51 18.01
N TRP A 39 12.44 4.29 17.14
CA TRP A 39 12.47 4.80 15.77
C TRP A 39 12.34 6.32 15.74
N GLY A 40 11.73 6.92 16.77
CA GLY A 40 11.50 8.36 16.90
C GLY A 40 10.75 8.97 15.72
N ILE A 41 9.89 8.20 15.06
CA ILE A 41 9.01 8.66 14.00
C ILE A 41 7.74 9.24 14.63
N ASP A 42 7.38 10.46 14.25
CA ASP A 42 6.09 11.05 14.57
C ASP A 42 5.00 10.46 13.63
N PRO A 43 3.96 9.78 14.16
CA PRO A 43 2.86 9.25 13.35
C PRO A 43 2.18 10.31 12.48
N ALA A 44 2.15 11.57 12.92
CA ALA A 44 1.57 12.68 12.14
C ALA A 44 2.34 12.95 10.85
N VAL A 45 3.66 12.68 10.83
CA VAL A 45 4.48 12.80 9.61
C VAL A 45 4.09 11.71 8.61
N LEU A 46 3.91 10.46 9.06
CA LEU A 46 3.46 9.37 8.20
C LEU A 46 2.06 9.63 7.64
N GLU A 47 1.13 10.07 8.50
CA GLU A 47 -0.22 10.43 8.05
C GLU A 47 -0.18 11.56 7.01
N SER A 48 0.62 12.61 7.25
CA SER A 48 0.83 13.71 6.32
C SER A 48 1.37 13.23 4.96
N LEU A 49 2.32 12.30 4.95
CA LEU A 49 2.86 11.73 3.71
C LEU A 49 1.76 11.06 2.87
N PHE A 50 0.91 10.24 3.48
CA PHE A 50 -0.23 9.67 2.76
C PHE A 50 -1.14 10.76 2.19
N GLN A 51 -1.60 11.69 3.04
CA GLN A 51 -2.53 12.76 2.62
C GLN A 51 -1.97 13.62 1.48
N VAL A 52 -0.69 13.97 1.54
CA VAL A 52 -0.02 14.75 0.50
C VAL A 52 0.19 13.91 -0.77
N ALA A 53 0.48 12.61 -0.67
CA ALA A 53 0.57 11.73 -1.83
C ALA A 53 -0.78 11.63 -2.57
N ALA A 54 -1.89 11.58 -1.84
CA ALA A 54 -3.23 11.51 -2.39
C ALA A 54 -3.81 12.84 -2.87
N SER A 55 -3.14 13.96 -2.60
CA SER A 55 -3.53 15.28 -3.07
C SER A 55 -3.31 15.44 -4.57
N PRO A 56 -4.03 16.37 -5.24
CA PRO A 56 -3.80 16.70 -6.64
C PRO A 56 -2.32 16.97 -6.93
N SER A 57 -1.81 16.37 -8.01
CA SER A 57 -0.40 16.49 -8.39
C SER A 57 -0.05 17.93 -8.79
N GLY A 58 1.01 18.48 -8.20
CA GLY A 58 1.59 19.75 -8.61
C GLY A 58 2.80 20.15 -7.76
N GLU A 59 3.47 21.25 -8.13
CA GLU A 59 4.69 21.69 -7.44
C GLU A 59 4.50 21.96 -5.94
N GLN A 60 3.28 22.34 -5.52
CA GLN A 60 2.97 22.56 -4.11
C GLN A 60 2.88 21.24 -3.33
N SER A 61 2.15 20.25 -3.84
CA SER A 61 2.07 18.91 -3.23
C SER A 61 3.45 18.28 -3.19
N ASP A 62 4.24 18.42 -4.26
CA ASP A 62 5.54 17.77 -4.37
C ASP A 62 6.56 18.39 -3.41
N ARG A 63 6.50 19.72 -3.21
CA ARG A 63 7.30 20.39 -2.17
C ARG A 63 6.86 19.99 -0.76
N ALA A 64 5.56 19.88 -0.51
CA ALA A 64 5.05 19.43 0.78
C ALA A 64 5.49 18.00 1.09
N TYR A 65 5.44 17.10 0.10
CA TYR A 65 5.87 15.71 0.24
C TYR A 65 7.36 15.62 0.54
N ARG A 66 8.20 16.31 -0.26
CA ARG A 66 9.66 16.35 -0.02
C ARG A 66 10.01 16.86 1.37
N ARG A 67 9.28 17.88 1.86
CA ARG A 67 9.49 18.39 3.22
C ARG A 67 9.16 17.33 4.27
N ALA A 68 8.01 16.66 4.15
CA ALA A 68 7.63 15.61 5.08
C ALA A 68 8.62 14.41 5.05
N ILE A 69 9.16 14.05 3.88
CA ILE A 69 10.23 13.05 3.76
C ILE A 69 11.51 13.53 4.45
N ALA A 70 11.91 14.79 4.24
CA ALA A 70 13.09 15.35 4.90
C ALA A 70 12.93 15.33 6.43
N ASP A 71 11.75 15.68 6.94
CA ASP A 71 11.43 15.63 8.36
C ASP A 71 11.46 14.17 8.87
N LEU A 72 10.86 13.22 8.15
CA LEU A 72 10.91 11.78 8.46
C LEU A 72 12.34 11.26 8.55
N CYS A 73 13.21 11.61 7.60
CA CYS A 73 14.60 11.17 7.54
C CYS A 73 15.48 11.73 8.68
N THR A 74 14.95 12.63 9.53
CA THR A 74 15.64 13.04 10.76
C THR A 74 15.42 12.08 11.93
N ALA A 75 14.50 11.13 11.79
CA ALA A 75 14.15 10.18 12.83
C ALA A 75 15.32 9.20 13.12
N PRO A 76 15.54 8.80 14.39
CA PRO A 76 16.55 7.82 14.78
C PRO A 76 16.55 6.49 14.01
N LEU A 77 15.38 6.05 13.51
CA LEU A 77 15.24 4.83 12.70
C LEU A 77 16.34 4.68 11.64
N PHE A 78 16.69 5.76 10.95
CA PHE A 78 17.62 5.75 9.81
C PHE A 78 19.09 5.58 10.20
N MET A 79 19.39 5.50 11.49
CA MET A 79 20.73 5.33 12.05
C MET A 79 20.90 4.00 12.79
N SER A 80 19.86 3.18 12.86
CA SER A 80 19.81 1.96 13.68
C SER A 80 19.61 0.72 12.82
N GLU A 81 20.22 -0.39 13.24
CA GLU A 81 19.81 -1.73 12.76
C GLU A 81 18.55 -2.14 13.54
N VAL A 82 17.52 -2.56 12.82
CA VAL A 82 16.25 -3.00 13.40
C VAL A 82 16.05 -4.48 13.07
N ASP A 83 15.73 -5.28 14.07
CA ASP A 83 15.24 -6.66 13.93
C ASP A 83 13.72 -6.63 14.16
N PRO A 84 12.91 -6.46 13.10
CA PRO A 84 11.50 -6.16 13.26
C PRO A 84 10.69 -7.41 13.59
N ASP A 85 9.69 -7.26 14.46
CA ASP A 85 8.58 -8.19 14.48
C ASP A 85 7.73 -8.10 13.20
N THR A 86 6.73 -8.97 13.07
CA THR A 86 5.85 -8.99 11.89
C THR A 86 5.20 -7.63 11.61
N VAL A 87 4.62 -6.96 12.61
CA VAL A 87 3.94 -5.67 12.42
C VAL A 87 4.95 -4.59 12.04
N GLN A 88 6.09 -4.56 12.73
CA GLN A 88 7.18 -3.65 12.45
C GLN A 88 7.71 -3.83 11.02
N LEU A 89 7.77 -5.05 10.50
CA LEU A 89 8.17 -5.31 9.12
C LEU A 89 7.21 -4.64 8.13
N PHE A 90 5.90 -4.80 8.30
CA PHE A 90 4.91 -4.12 7.43
C PHE A 90 5.03 -2.60 7.53
N GLN A 91 5.29 -2.05 8.73
CA GLN A 91 5.51 -0.62 8.91
C GLN A 91 6.77 -0.15 8.18
N LEU A 92 7.90 -0.83 8.34
CA LEU A 92 9.18 -0.49 7.70
C LEU A 92 9.11 -0.59 6.17
N GLU A 93 8.50 -1.64 5.63
CA GLU A 93 8.33 -1.80 4.18
C GLU A 93 7.40 -0.73 3.59
N THR A 94 6.37 -0.32 4.34
CA THR A 94 5.51 0.78 3.92
C THR A 94 6.25 2.12 3.98
N ILE A 95 7.05 2.37 5.02
CA ILE A 95 7.93 3.54 5.12
C ILE A 95 8.92 3.57 3.95
N SER A 96 9.56 2.44 3.64
CA SER A 96 10.45 2.28 2.49
C SER A 96 9.74 2.61 1.16
N SER A 97 8.48 2.19 1.02
CA SER A 97 7.66 2.50 -0.15
C SER A 97 7.30 4.00 -0.23
N LEU A 98 7.04 4.67 0.90
CA LEU A 98 6.82 6.12 0.96
C LEU A 98 8.09 6.90 0.57
N LEU A 99 9.28 6.44 0.97
CA LEU A 99 10.56 7.01 0.54
C LEU A 99 10.77 6.84 -0.97
N THR A 100 10.53 5.62 -1.47
CA THR A 100 10.61 5.29 -2.91
C THR A 100 9.66 6.16 -3.73
N PHE A 101 8.45 6.42 -3.23
CA PHE A 101 7.53 7.35 -3.87
C PHE A 101 8.03 8.80 -3.86
N GLY A 102 8.75 9.22 -2.81
CA GLY A 102 9.43 10.53 -2.79
C GLY A 102 10.45 10.66 -3.91
N GLU A 103 11.26 9.62 -4.14
CA GLU A 103 12.23 9.58 -5.25
C GLU A 103 11.57 9.64 -6.63
N LEU A 104 10.39 9.03 -6.77
CA LEU A 104 9.58 9.08 -8.00
C LEU A 104 9.19 10.52 -8.38
N LEU A 105 9.02 11.42 -7.39
CA LEU A 105 8.67 12.83 -7.65
C LEU A 105 9.82 13.60 -8.31
N ASP A 106 11.07 13.19 -8.09
CA ASP A 106 12.25 13.81 -8.68
C ASP A 106 12.70 13.11 -9.96
N ASN A 107 12.53 11.78 -10.00
CA ASN A 107 12.92 10.93 -11.11
C ASN A 107 11.71 10.10 -11.57
N PRO A 108 10.82 10.66 -12.41
CA PRO A 108 9.62 9.96 -12.86
C PRO A 108 9.98 8.82 -13.83
N GLY A 109 10.31 7.66 -13.26
CA GLY A 109 10.65 6.42 -13.96
C GLY A 109 9.61 5.32 -13.74
N THR A 110 9.51 4.40 -14.70
CA THR A 110 8.71 3.17 -14.56
C THR A 110 9.17 2.34 -13.37
N ASP A 111 10.48 2.24 -13.18
CA ASP A 111 11.07 1.28 -12.26
C ASP A 111 10.72 1.60 -10.80
N LEU A 112 10.71 2.89 -10.43
CA LEU A 112 10.29 3.32 -9.08
C LEU A 112 8.79 3.16 -8.87
N THR A 113 7.98 3.37 -9.91
CA THR A 113 6.53 3.14 -9.84
C THR A 113 6.24 1.65 -9.62
N ASP A 114 6.86 0.80 -10.45
CA ASP A 114 6.71 -0.65 -10.37
C ASP A 114 7.19 -1.14 -9.00
N ARG A 115 8.30 -0.62 -8.47
CA ARG A 115 8.77 -0.98 -7.12
C ARG A 115 7.75 -0.70 -6.02
N VAL A 116 7.05 0.44 -6.06
CA VAL A 116 5.99 0.76 -5.07
C VAL A 116 4.79 -0.18 -5.23
N ILE A 117 4.36 -0.45 -6.46
CA ILE A 117 3.21 -1.32 -6.75
C ILE A 117 3.52 -2.78 -6.38
N GLU A 118 4.67 -3.27 -6.81
CA GLU A 118 5.15 -4.63 -6.52
C GLU A 118 5.43 -4.82 -5.03
N GLY A 119 5.94 -3.81 -4.33
CA GLY A 119 6.10 -3.85 -2.86
C GLY A 119 4.77 -4.07 -2.15
N SER A 120 3.72 -3.36 -2.57
CA SER A 120 2.35 -3.54 -2.07
C SER A 120 1.83 -4.96 -2.33
N ALA A 121 2.05 -5.51 -3.52
CA ALA A 121 1.70 -6.90 -3.81
C ALA A 121 2.53 -7.90 -3.00
N GLY A 122 3.81 -7.64 -2.79
CA GLY A 122 4.72 -8.46 -1.99
C GLY A 122 4.23 -8.57 -0.54
N LEU A 123 3.87 -7.46 0.08
CA LEU A 123 3.30 -7.43 1.43
C LEU A 123 1.98 -8.22 1.53
N ALA A 124 1.09 -8.11 0.53
CA ALA A 124 -0.15 -8.89 0.52
C ALA A 124 0.12 -10.40 0.43
N ASN A 125 1.07 -10.83 -0.41
CA ASN A 125 1.47 -12.23 -0.50
C ASN A 125 2.13 -12.73 0.79
N TYR A 126 2.99 -11.91 1.39
CA TYR A 126 3.65 -12.24 2.65
C TYR A 126 2.64 -12.40 3.79
N LEU A 127 1.59 -11.56 3.83
CA LEU A 127 0.51 -11.72 4.79
C LEU A 127 -0.23 -13.04 4.60
N ASP A 128 -0.52 -13.44 3.36
CA ASP A 128 -1.11 -14.75 3.11
C ASP A 128 -0.19 -15.90 3.59
N ASP A 129 1.14 -15.80 3.38
CA ASP A 129 2.09 -16.80 3.90
C ASP A 129 2.05 -16.91 5.43
N LEU A 130 1.90 -15.79 6.14
CA LEU A 130 1.77 -15.77 7.60
C LEU A 130 0.46 -16.40 8.07
N VAL A 131 -0.66 -16.09 7.39
CA VAL A 131 -1.96 -16.69 7.72
C VAL A 131 -1.98 -18.19 7.44
N ASP A 132 -1.47 -18.62 6.28
CA ASP A 132 -1.38 -20.04 5.90
C ASP A 132 -0.42 -20.82 6.80
N GLY A 133 0.63 -20.16 7.29
CA GLY A 133 1.61 -20.72 8.21
C GLY A 133 1.16 -20.79 9.67
N SER A 134 0.03 -20.15 10.02
CA SER A 134 -0.49 -20.14 11.38
C SER A 134 -1.11 -21.47 11.79
N PHE A 135 -0.85 -21.88 13.03
CA PHE A 135 -1.50 -23.04 13.63
C PHE A 135 -2.92 -22.77 14.12
N TYR A 136 -3.36 -21.50 14.10
CA TYR A 136 -4.67 -21.08 14.57
C TYR A 136 -5.60 -20.80 13.39
N PRO A 137 -6.90 -21.12 13.52
CA PRO A 137 -7.87 -20.74 12.50
C PRO A 137 -8.04 -19.23 12.44
N HIS A 138 -8.01 -18.66 11.24
CA HIS A 138 -8.28 -17.24 11.03
C HIS A 138 -9.78 -16.94 11.27
N PRO A 139 -10.16 -15.87 11.99
CA PRO A 139 -11.57 -15.57 12.30
C PRO A 139 -12.47 -15.43 11.06
N SER A 140 -11.90 -14.96 9.95
CA SER A 140 -12.57 -14.74 8.67
C SER A 140 -12.29 -15.82 7.61
N GLU A 141 -11.77 -17.00 8.00
CA GLU A 141 -11.36 -18.05 7.05
C GLU A 141 -12.48 -18.47 6.09
N GLU A 142 -13.72 -18.59 6.58
CA GLU A 142 -14.87 -18.95 5.74
C GLU A 142 -15.18 -17.87 4.70
N ALA A 143 -15.17 -16.59 5.09
CA ALA A 143 -15.35 -15.47 4.18
C ALA A 143 -14.23 -15.38 3.14
N HIS A 144 -12.98 -15.66 3.54
CA HIS A 144 -11.84 -15.71 2.61
C HIS A 144 -12.04 -16.82 1.56
N ARG A 145 -12.48 -18.00 2.01
CA ARG A 145 -12.75 -19.14 1.14
C ARG A 145 -13.90 -18.87 0.18
N GLU A 146 -14.98 -18.24 0.65
CA GLU A 146 -16.12 -17.85 -0.19
C GLU A 146 -15.70 -16.83 -1.26
N TYR A 147 -14.93 -15.81 -0.87
CA TYR A 147 -14.39 -14.83 -1.82
C TYR A 147 -13.57 -15.51 -2.92
N LEU A 148 -12.64 -16.40 -2.54
CA LEU A 148 -11.80 -17.13 -3.50
C LEU A 148 -12.61 -18.07 -4.39
N ALA A 149 -13.63 -18.75 -3.86
CA ALA A 149 -14.50 -19.64 -4.64
C ALA A 149 -15.28 -18.89 -5.73
N ASN A 150 -15.58 -17.61 -5.50
CA ASN A 150 -16.27 -16.74 -6.45
C ASN A 150 -15.33 -16.13 -7.51
N LEU A 151 -14.00 -16.29 -7.40
CA LEU A 151 -13.05 -15.88 -8.42
C LEU A 151 -13.03 -16.90 -9.57
N ALA A 152 -13.78 -16.60 -10.64
CA ALA A 152 -13.86 -17.48 -11.80
C ALA A 152 -12.47 -17.83 -12.38
N GLY A 153 -12.09 -19.11 -12.31
CA GLY A 153 -10.96 -19.68 -13.06
C GLY A 153 -9.56 -19.44 -12.46
N ARG A 154 -9.46 -19.14 -11.16
CA ARG A 154 -8.19 -18.76 -10.53
C ARG A 154 -7.73 -19.76 -9.46
N ALA A 155 -7.41 -20.96 -9.92
CA ALA A 155 -6.82 -21.98 -9.04
C ALA A 155 -5.44 -21.51 -8.52
N GLY A 156 -5.28 -21.45 -7.20
CA GLY A 156 -4.00 -21.13 -6.54
C GLY A 156 -3.80 -19.67 -6.15
N GLU A 157 -4.82 -18.79 -6.26
CA GLU A 157 -4.72 -17.44 -5.72
C GLU A 157 -5.03 -17.42 -4.21
N ARG A 158 -4.19 -16.71 -3.45
CA ARG A 158 -4.34 -16.50 -2.01
C ARG A 158 -5.18 -15.26 -1.72
N TYR A 159 -5.79 -15.16 -0.54
CA TYR A 159 -6.87 -14.20 -0.27
C TYR A 159 -6.41 -12.74 -0.37
N PHE A 160 -5.40 -12.34 0.39
CA PHE A 160 -4.93 -10.95 0.43
C PHE A 160 -4.29 -10.55 -0.89
N ALA A 161 -3.52 -11.44 -1.51
CA ALA A 161 -2.97 -11.23 -2.86
C ALA A 161 -4.09 -10.97 -3.88
N SER A 162 -5.19 -11.73 -3.82
CA SER A 162 -6.35 -11.56 -4.71
C SER A 162 -7.08 -10.24 -4.48
N ARG A 163 -7.30 -9.86 -3.21
CA ARG A 163 -7.92 -8.59 -2.83
C ARG A 163 -7.08 -7.40 -3.26
N ASN A 164 -5.76 -7.46 -3.04
CA ASN A 164 -4.82 -6.45 -3.50
C ASN A 164 -4.85 -6.31 -5.02
N PHE A 165 -4.80 -7.43 -5.76
CA PHE A 165 -4.89 -7.42 -7.22
C PHE A 165 -6.22 -6.84 -7.72
N ALA A 166 -7.33 -7.11 -7.04
CA ALA A 166 -8.64 -6.56 -7.42
C ALA A 166 -8.67 -5.04 -7.28
N ALA A 167 -8.14 -4.50 -6.18
CA ALA A 167 -8.02 -3.06 -5.95
C ALA A 167 -7.08 -2.39 -6.98
N GLU A 168 -5.91 -2.99 -7.23
CA GLU A 168 -4.97 -2.53 -8.26
C GLU A 168 -5.61 -2.51 -9.65
N SER A 169 -6.25 -3.60 -10.04
CA SER A 169 -6.93 -3.71 -11.34
C SER A 169 -8.06 -2.70 -11.48
N ALA A 170 -8.82 -2.43 -10.42
CA ALA A 170 -9.85 -1.39 -10.43
C ALA A 170 -9.25 0.00 -10.65
N GLY A 171 -8.15 0.31 -9.94
CA GLY A 171 -7.39 1.55 -10.13
C GLY A 171 -6.85 1.71 -11.54
N HIS A 172 -6.17 0.69 -12.07
CA HIS A 172 -5.64 0.71 -13.44
C HIS A 172 -6.73 0.87 -14.50
N ARG A 173 -7.89 0.21 -14.33
CA ARG A 173 -9.03 0.40 -15.24
C ARG A 173 -9.56 1.84 -15.20
N ALA A 174 -9.70 2.43 -14.02
CA ALA A 174 -10.14 3.81 -13.87
C ALA A 174 -9.14 4.79 -14.52
N LEU A 175 -7.84 4.58 -14.29
CA LEU A 175 -6.77 5.40 -14.88
C LEU A 175 -6.75 5.32 -16.41
N ARG A 176 -7.02 4.15 -17.00
CA ARG A 176 -7.08 4.01 -18.47
C ARG A 176 -8.31 4.68 -19.09
N ALA A 177 -9.40 4.80 -18.33
CA ALA A 177 -10.63 5.45 -18.79
C ALA A 177 -10.57 6.98 -18.68
N LEU A 178 -9.59 7.55 -17.95
CA LEU A 178 -9.48 8.99 -17.75
C LEU A 178 -8.78 9.71 -18.92
N PRO A 179 -9.20 10.96 -19.21
CA PRO A 179 -8.43 11.87 -20.03
C PRO A 179 -7.10 12.23 -19.38
N ASP A 180 -6.08 12.50 -20.19
CA ASP A 180 -4.68 12.70 -19.76
C ASP A 180 -4.45 13.86 -18.79
N THR A 181 -5.35 14.84 -18.81
CA THR A 181 -5.27 16.04 -17.96
C THR A 181 -6.13 15.92 -16.70
N ALA A 182 -6.87 14.83 -16.52
CA ALA A 182 -7.76 14.64 -15.38
C ALA A 182 -7.05 13.92 -14.23
N GLY A 183 -7.13 14.51 -13.04
CA GLY A 183 -6.67 13.85 -11.81
C GLY A 183 -7.68 12.77 -11.37
N LEU A 184 -7.26 11.51 -11.25
CA LEU A 184 -8.13 10.46 -10.71
C LEU A 184 -8.56 10.79 -9.29
N LEU A 185 -7.62 11.19 -8.44
CA LEU A 185 -7.81 11.33 -7.00
C LEU A 185 -8.75 12.50 -6.62
N ASP A 186 -8.93 13.47 -7.51
CA ASP A 186 -9.88 14.58 -7.33
C ASP A 186 -11.31 14.20 -7.76
N SER A 187 -11.46 13.08 -8.48
CA SER A 187 -12.73 12.61 -9.01
C SER A 187 -13.52 11.78 -8.00
N THR A 188 -14.83 11.60 -8.26
CA THR A 188 -15.66 10.68 -7.47
C THR A 188 -15.11 9.25 -7.53
N ALA A 189 -14.68 8.78 -8.70
CA ALA A 189 -14.09 7.45 -8.86
C ALA A 189 -12.80 7.29 -8.06
N GLY A 190 -11.97 8.35 -7.96
CA GLY A 190 -10.78 8.34 -7.11
C GLY A 190 -11.12 8.21 -5.63
N ARG A 191 -12.11 8.96 -5.14
CA ARG A 191 -12.58 8.84 -3.75
C ARG A 191 -13.14 7.45 -3.44
N GLU A 192 -13.90 6.86 -4.36
CA GLU A 192 -14.39 5.48 -4.23
C GLU A 192 -13.25 4.46 -4.19
N LEU A 193 -12.19 4.66 -4.99
CA LEU A 193 -11.01 3.80 -4.96
C LEU A 193 -10.19 3.94 -3.68
N LEU A 194 -10.07 5.16 -3.14
CA LEU A 194 -9.44 5.39 -1.84
C LEU A 194 -10.25 4.73 -0.72
N ALA A 195 -11.58 4.84 -0.74
CA ALA A 195 -12.46 4.13 0.20
C ALA A 195 -12.29 2.60 0.09
N LEU A 196 -12.24 2.04 -1.12
CA LEU A 196 -11.93 0.62 -1.32
C LEU A 196 -10.57 0.21 -0.74
N CYS A 197 -9.57 1.09 -0.83
CA CYS A 197 -8.25 0.86 -0.24
C CYS A 197 -8.30 0.93 1.30
N GLU A 198 -9.12 1.82 1.89
CA GLU A 198 -9.33 1.88 3.34
C GLU A 198 -10.08 0.64 3.85
N ASP A 199 -11.15 0.20 3.18
CA ASP A 199 -11.87 -1.03 3.52
C ASP A 199 -10.93 -2.24 3.54
N PHE A 200 -10.05 -2.33 2.53
CA PHE A 200 -9.02 -3.37 2.50
C PHE A 200 -7.97 -3.17 3.62
N GLY A 201 -7.56 -1.94 3.88
CA GLY A 201 -6.65 -1.60 4.98
C GLY A 201 -7.19 -2.01 6.35
N GLU A 202 -8.49 -1.85 6.61
CA GLU A 202 -9.14 -2.30 7.84
C GLU A 202 -9.14 -3.83 7.99
N GLU A 203 -9.37 -4.56 6.88
CA GLU A 203 -9.21 -6.02 6.86
C GLU A 203 -7.77 -6.44 7.19
N LEU A 204 -6.78 -5.74 6.63
CA LEU A 204 -5.36 -5.97 6.91
C LEU A 204 -5.03 -5.71 8.39
N VAL A 205 -5.52 -4.61 8.97
CA VAL A 205 -5.36 -4.29 10.40
C VAL A 205 -5.91 -5.42 11.28
N THR A 206 -7.13 -5.87 10.99
CA THR A 206 -7.79 -6.94 11.76
C THR A 206 -6.98 -8.23 11.70
N THR A 207 -6.44 -8.54 10.52
CA THR A 207 -5.60 -9.73 10.31
C THR A 207 -4.28 -9.64 11.07
N MET A 208 -3.60 -8.49 11.01
CA MET A 208 -2.34 -8.26 11.73
C MET A 208 -2.54 -8.29 13.26
N GLN A 209 -3.66 -7.78 13.76
CA GLN A 209 -4.01 -7.89 15.19
C GLN A 209 -4.17 -9.35 15.61
N TRP A 210 -4.82 -10.17 14.77
CA TRP A 210 -4.94 -11.60 15.01
C TRP A 210 -3.57 -12.31 14.98
N LEU A 211 -2.73 -12.05 13.98
CA LEU A 211 -1.38 -12.62 13.88
C LEU A 211 -0.57 -12.35 15.16
N ARG A 212 -0.55 -11.08 15.59
CA ARG A 212 0.13 -10.66 16.83
C ARG A 212 -0.41 -11.38 18.06
N ALA A 213 -1.73 -11.56 18.16
CA ALA A 213 -2.35 -12.28 19.26
C ALA A 213 -2.04 -13.78 19.26
N THR A 214 -1.71 -14.34 18.09
CA THR A 214 -1.38 -15.77 17.90
C THR A 214 0.12 -16.08 17.91
N GLY A 215 0.98 -15.07 18.07
CA GLY A 215 2.43 -15.25 18.17
C GLY A 215 3.16 -15.29 16.82
N HIS A 216 2.57 -14.69 15.79
CA HIS A 216 3.24 -14.34 14.54
C HIS A 216 3.64 -12.87 14.55
#